data_AF-A0A7X9HPB1-F1
#
_entry.id   AF-A0A7X9HPB1-F1
#
_cell.length_a   1.000
_cell.length_b   1.000
_cell.length_c   1.000
_cell.angle_alpha   90.00
_cell.angle_beta   90.00
_cell.angle_gamma   90.00
#
_symmetry.space_group_name_H-M   'P 1'
#
loop_
_entity.id
_entity.type
_entity.pdbx_description
1 polymer ?
#
loop_
_entity_poly.entity_id
_entity_poly.type
_entity_poly.pdbx_seq_one_letter_code
_entity_poly.pdbx_strand_id
1 'polypeptide(L)'
;AAMEQRFLGGKAIITKSFARIHETNLKKQGMLPLTFADPNDYDKIQEDDTFDLIGLKEFAPGKQLKLVVKHSDGSTDEIWLNHSFNAGQIEWFKAGGALNLIASSMKKKTVNGKKKEVKGKKKIRKEGKIIRKKKIAQPKKKVAAKKPAKKLSRKPVKKAVKKPVKKIVKKSSVKKVFKAKPKKVVKKKVSKKK
;
A
#
# COMPACT_ATOMS: atom_id res chain seq x y z
N ALA A 1 -7.03 3.79 -6.77
CA ALA A 1 -6.44 4.58 -5.68
C ALA A 1 -5.13 3.92 -5.23
N ALA A 2 -3.99 4.26 -5.83
CA ALA A 2 -2.66 3.80 -5.38
C ALA A 2 -1.55 4.67 -5.98
N MET A 3 -1.69 5.04 -7.26
CA MET A 3 -0.75 5.95 -7.93
C MET A 3 -0.71 7.32 -7.27
N GLU A 4 -1.86 7.92 -7.00
CA GLU A 4 -1.97 9.25 -6.37
C GLU A 4 -1.32 9.29 -4.99
N GLN A 5 -1.59 8.29 -4.15
CA GLN A 5 -1.00 8.16 -2.81
C GLN A 5 0.53 8.13 -2.87
N ARG A 6 1.11 7.44 -3.86
CA ARG A 6 2.56 7.41 -4.07
C ARG A 6 3.09 8.73 -4.65
N PHE A 7 2.36 9.34 -5.58
CA PHE A 7 2.76 10.61 -6.21
C PHE A 7 2.85 11.74 -5.18
N LEU A 8 1.94 11.76 -4.20
CA LEU A 8 1.96 12.70 -3.08
C LEU A 8 3.02 12.37 -2.01
N GLY A 9 3.90 11.39 -2.24
CA GLY A 9 4.99 11.04 -1.34
C GLY A 9 4.61 10.09 -0.20
N GLY A 10 3.40 9.53 -0.20
CA GLY A 10 3.01 8.49 0.74
C GLY A 10 3.93 7.27 0.66
N LYS A 11 4.26 6.67 1.81
CA LYS A 11 5.17 5.51 1.89
C LYS A 11 4.47 4.23 2.35
N ALA A 12 3.61 4.36 3.36
CA ALA A 12 2.86 3.27 3.95
C ALA A 12 1.41 3.70 4.15
N ILE A 13 0.52 2.72 4.18
CA ILE A 13 -0.88 2.89 4.57
C ILE A 13 -1.13 1.83 5.62
N ILE A 14 -1.56 2.25 6.81
CA ILE A 14 -1.78 1.38 7.96
C ILE A 14 -3.27 1.43 8.28
N THR A 15 -3.94 0.28 8.35
CA THR A 15 -5.39 0.21 8.57
C THR A 15 -5.77 -1.01 9.42
N LYS A 16 -7.03 -1.09 9.87
CA LYS A 16 -7.55 -2.33 10.49
C LYS A 16 -7.70 -3.45 9.47
N SER A 17 -8.06 -3.13 8.21
CA SER A 17 -8.21 -4.11 7.14
C SER A 17 -8.21 -3.45 5.75
N PHE A 18 -7.88 -4.22 4.71
CA PHE A 18 -7.91 -3.77 3.32
C PHE A 18 -8.93 -4.54 2.47
N ALA A 19 -9.52 -3.84 1.50
CA ALA A 19 -10.16 -4.50 0.37
C ALA A 19 -9.10 -5.14 -0.55
N ARG A 20 -9.35 -6.40 -0.96
CA ARG A 20 -8.42 -7.23 -1.76
C ARG A 20 -7.79 -6.51 -2.96
N ILE A 21 -8.60 -5.79 -3.74
CA ILE A 21 -8.14 -5.11 -4.97
C ILE A 21 -7.29 -3.88 -4.63
N HIS A 22 -7.65 -3.14 -3.58
CA HIS A 22 -6.90 -1.95 -3.16
C HIS A 22 -5.51 -2.35 -2.65
N GLU A 23 -5.43 -3.37 -1.80
CA GLU A 23 -4.17 -3.90 -1.27
C GLU A 23 -3.22 -4.33 -2.41
N THR A 24 -3.74 -5.08 -3.38
CA THR A 24 -2.95 -5.55 -4.52
C THR A 24 -2.41 -4.38 -5.35
N ASN A 25 -3.21 -3.32 -5.54
CA ASN A 25 -2.78 -2.14 -6.26
C ASN A 25 -1.69 -1.38 -5.51
N LEU A 26 -1.79 -1.24 -4.19
CA LEU A 26 -0.75 -0.61 -3.36
C LEU A 26 0.59 -1.33 -3.48
N LYS A 27 0.58 -2.66 -3.36
CA LYS A 27 1.80 -3.49 -3.52
C LYS A 27 2.43 -3.33 -4.90
N LYS A 28 1.61 -3.31 -5.97
CA LYS A 28 2.10 -3.10 -7.34
C LYS A 28 2.77 -1.74 -7.52
N GLN A 29 2.28 -0.72 -6.82
CA GLN A 29 2.89 0.61 -6.79
C GLN A 29 4.05 0.71 -5.80
N GLY A 30 4.49 -0.38 -5.14
CA GLY A 30 5.62 -0.34 -4.21
C GLY A 30 5.32 0.42 -2.92
N MET A 31 4.05 0.51 -2.52
CA MET A 31 3.62 1.03 -1.21
C MET A 31 3.58 -0.09 -0.17
N LEU A 32 3.60 0.25 1.11
CA LEU A 32 3.43 -0.70 2.22
C LEU A 32 1.98 -0.67 2.77
N PRO A 33 1.06 -1.51 2.27
CA PRO A 33 -0.19 -1.78 2.97
C PRO A 33 0.09 -2.67 4.18
N LEU A 34 -0.12 -2.13 5.37
CA LEU A 34 0.07 -2.80 6.65
C LEU A 34 -1.22 -2.80 7.45
N THR A 35 -1.43 -3.84 8.23
CA THR A 35 -2.59 -3.95 9.10
C THR A 35 -2.16 -4.07 10.55
N PHE A 36 -2.90 -3.49 11.48
CA PHE A 36 -2.64 -3.68 12.90
C PHE A 36 -2.72 -5.17 13.28
N ALA A 37 -1.80 -5.62 14.14
CA ALA A 37 -1.89 -6.96 14.73
C ALA A 37 -3.05 -7.04 15.73
N ASP A 38 -3.21 -6.02 16.57
CA ASP A 38 -4.41 -5.78 17.36
C ASP A 38 -5.18 -4.56 16.79
N PRO A 39 -6.41 -4.72 16.29
CA PRO A 39 -7.22 -3.61 15.81
C PRO A 39 -7.48 -2.47 16.82
N ASN A 40 -7.33 -2.73 18.13
CA ASN A 40 -7.49 -1.71 19.17
C ASN A 40 -6.28 -0.75 19.24
N ASP A 41 -5.13 -1.14 18.71
CA ASP A 41 -3.94 -0.27 18.66
C ASP A 41 -4.16 0.98 17.79
N TYR A 42 -5.15 0.93 16.89
CA TYR A 42 -5.58 2.11 16.14
C TYR A 42 -6.01 3.26 17.03
N ASP A 43 -6.66 2.96 18.16
CA ASP A 43 -7.23 3.98 19.04
C ASP A 43 -6.15 4.69 19.89
N LYS A 44 -4.89 4.20 19.84
CA LYS A 44 -3.72 4.83 20.48
C LYS A 44 -3.10 5.93 19.62
N ILE A 45 -3.40 5.97 18.32
CA ILE A 45 -2.77 6.89 17.38
C ILE A 45 -3.47 8.24 17.39
N GLN A 46 -2.68 9.31 17.51
CA GLN A 46 -3.10 10.71 17.48
C GLN A 46 -2.65 11.41 16.19
N GLU A 47 -3.22 12.58 15.88
CA GLU A 47 -3.01 13.27 14.60
C GLU A 47 -1.63 13.92 14.46
N ASP A 48 -1.02 14.30 15.59
CA ASP A 48 0.28 14.96 15.72
C ASP A 48 1.44 13.99 15.98
N ASP A 49 1.16 12.70 15.98
CA ASP A 49 2.16 11.66 16.19
C ASP A 49 3.17 11.56 15.06
N THR A 50 4.38 11.15 15.42
CA THR A 50 5.41 10.74 14.44
C THR A 50 5.64 9.24 14.48
N PHE A 51 5.95 8.66 13.32
CA PHE A 51 5.96 7.21 13.13
C PHE A 51 7.30 6.72 12.59
N ASP A 52 7.91 5.77 13.30
CA ASP A 52 9.06 5.03 12.83
C ASP A 52 8.68 3.58 12.52
N LEU A 53 8.95 3.14 11.29
CA LEU A 53 8.69 1.77 10.85
C LEU A 53 9.98 0.95 10.84
N ILE A 54 10.08 0.02 11.78
CA ILE A 54 11.26 -0.80 12.04
C ILE A 54 11.06 -2.22 11.48
N GLY A 55 12.15 -2.83 11.01
CA GLY A 55 12.16 -4.21 10.50
C GLY A 55 12.18 -4.32 8.96
N LEU A 56 12.17 -3.20 8.23
CA LEU A 56 12.18 -3.20 6.76
C LEU A 56 13.45 -3.80 6.14
N LYS A 57 14.59 -3.78 6.84
CA LYS A 57 15.84 -4.41 6.38
C LYS A 57 15.73 -5.93 6.29
N GLU A 58 14.96 -6.53 7.20
CA GLU A 58 14.77 -7.98 7.33
C GLU A 58 13.38 -8.41 6.81
N PHE A 59 12.80 -7.60 5.93
CA PHE A 59 11.44 -7.79 5.45
C PHE A 59 11.28 -9.12 4.71
N ALA A 60 10.43 -9.98 5.25
CA ALA A 60 10.22 -11.36 4.80
C ALA A 60 8.73 -11.75 4.92
N PRO A 61 8.25 -12.72 4.12
CA PRO A 61 6.88 -13.21 4.24
C PRO A 61 6.58 -13.72 5.65
N GLY A 62 5.42 -13.34 6.20
CA GLY A 62 4.96 -13.77 7.54
C GLY A 62 5.68 -13.10 8.71
N LYS A 63 6.68 -12.24 8.48
CA LYS A 63 7.39 -11.53 9.55
C LYS A 63 6.76 -10.18 9.84
N GLN A 64 6.30 -9.98 11.07
CA GLN A 64 5.70 -8.70 11.47
C GLN A 64 6.71 -7.55 11.43
N LEU A 65 6.20 -6.35 11.20
CA LEU A 65 6.95 -5.10 11.32
C LEU A 65 6.56 -4.39 12.63
N LYS A 66 7.47 -3.58 13.15
CA LYS A 66 7.22 -2.79 14.36
C LYS A 66 7.01 -1.33 14.00
N LEU A 67 5.91 -0.76 14.43
CA LEU A 67 5.63 0.67 14.38
C LEU A 67 5.93 1.27 15.74
N VAL A 68 6.84 2.22 15.80
CA VAL A 68 7.05 3.04 17.00
C VAL A 68 6.32 4.35 16.77
N VAL A 69 5.31 4.59 17.59
CA VAL A 69 4.56 5.84 17.63
C VAL A 69 5.20 6.73 18.68
N LYS A 70 5.54 7.96 18.30
CA LYS A 70 6.07 8.97 19.21
C LYS A 70 5.05 10.08 19.32
N HIS A 71 4.50 10.23 20.51
CA HIS A 71 3.50 11.22 20.84
C HIS A 71 4.14 12.58 21.12
N SER A 72 3.35 13.64 21.01
CA SER A 72 3.80 15.01 21.28
C SER A 72 4.13 15.26 22.75
N ASP A 73 3.55 14.48 23.66
CA ASP A 73 3.86 14.49 25.10
C ASP A 73 5.19 13.81 25.45
N GLY A 74 5.88 13.22 24.46
CA GLY A 74 7.14 12.50 24.62
C GLY A 74 7.00 11.02 25.00
N SER A 75 5.78 10.52 25.17
CA SER A 75 5.52 9.09 25.35
C SER A 75 5.67 8.33 24.03
N THR A 76 5.90 7.02 24.13
CA THR A 76 6.10 6.16 22.96
C THR A 76 5.34 4.85 23.09
N ASP A 77 4.64 4.48 22.02
CA ASP A 77 3.96 3.19 21.90
C ASP A 77 4.61 2.31 20.84
N GLU A 78 4.72 1.02 21.15
CA GLU A 78 5.20 0.00 20.19
C GLU A 78 4.03 -0.87 19.72
N ILE A 79 3.76 -0.82 18.43
CA ILE A 79 2.63 -1.49 17.79
C ILE A 79 3.14 -2.49 16.76
N TRP A 80 2.63 -3.72 16.81
CA TRP A 80 2.96 -4.75 15.83
C TRP A 80 2.06 -4.64 14.61
N LEU A 81 2.67 -4.71 13.42
CA LEU A 81 1.98 -4.62 12.14
C LEU A 81 2.14 -5.91 11.33
N ASN A 82 1.01 -6.38 10.83
CA ASN A 82 0.87 -7.50 9.91
C ASN A 82 0.94 -7.06 8.46
N HIS A 83 1.29 -8.00 7.59
CA HIS A 83 1.26 -7.81 6.15
C HIS A 83 1.05 -9.15 5.41
N SER A 84 0.51 -9.09 4.19
CA SER A 84 0.32 -10.30 3.36
C SER A 84 1.24 -10.37 2.14
N PHE A 85 2.42 -9.72 2.20
CA PHE A 85 3.43 -9.82 1.15
C PHE A 85 4.01 -11.23 0.99
N ASN A 86 4.14 -11.67 -0.26
CA ASN A 86 4.99 -12.81 -0.65
C ASN A 86 6.38 -12.32 -1.12
N ALA A 87 7.30 -13.26 -1.37
CA ALA A 87 8.68 -12.93 -1.77
C ALA A 87 8.75 -12.04 -3.03
N GLY A 88 7.99 -12.35 -4.09
CA GLY A 88 7.98 -11.54 -5.32
C GLY A 88 7.39 -10.13 -5.13
N GLN A 89 6.38 -9.99 -4.27
CA GLN A 89 5.82 -8.69 -3.91
C GLN A 89 6.80 -7.85 -3.10
N ILE A 90 7.63 -8.47 -2.26
CA ILE A 90 8.73 -7.80 -1.54
C ILE A 90 9.75 -7.27 -2.55
N GLU A 91 10.06 -8.02 -3.62
CA GLU A 91 10.92 -7.52 -4.69
C GLU A 91 10.32 -6.31 -5.43
N TRP A 92 8.99 -6.29 -5.65
CA TRP A 92 8.32 -5.10 -6.19
C TRP A 92 8.53 -3.90 -5.28
N PHE A 93 8.36 -4.07 -3.97
CA PHE A 93 8.60 -3.01 -3.00
C PHE A 93 10.06 -2.51 -3.05
N LYS A 94 11.03 -3.42 -3.01
CA LYS A 94 12.47 -3.09 -3.09
C LYS A 94 12.84 -2.35 -4.38
N ALA A 95 12.18 -2.66 -5.49
CA ALA A 95 12.38 -1.97 -6.77
C ALA A 95 11.62 -0.63 -6.88
N GLY A 96 10.78 -0.30 -5.89
CA GLY A 96 9.91 0.88 -5.92
C GLY A 96 8.66 0.72 -6.81
N GLY A 97 8.30 -0.51 -7.17
CA GLY A 97 7.12 -0.86 -7.94
C GLY A 97 7.35 -2.07 -8.85
N ALA A 98 6.26 -2.74 -9.24
CA ALA A 98 6.33 -3.89 -10.13
C ALA A 98 6.89 -3.53 -11.52
N LEU A 99 6.51 -2.36 -12.06
CA LEU A 99 7.01 -1.87 -13.34
C LEU A 99 8.53 -1.61 -13.31
N ASN A 100 9.05 -1.10 -12.20
CA ASN A 100 10.47 -0.83 -12.02
C ASN A 100 11.29 -2.12 -12.02
N LEU A 101 10.77 -3.18 -11.38
CA LEU A 101 11.41 -4.49 -11.39
C LEU A 101 11.48 -5.05 -12.83
N ILE A 102 10.37 -4.98 -13.56
CA ILE A 102 10.29 -5.44 -14.95
C ILE A 102 11.26 -4.64 -15.84
N ALA A 103 11.25 -3.31 -15.75
CA ALA A 103 12.16 -2.44 -16.51
C ALA A 103 13.64 -2.75 -16.23
N SER A 104 13.98 -2.96 -14.96
CA SER A 104 15.34 -3.33 -14.54
C SER A 104 15.77 -4.69 -15.09
N SER A 105 14.85 -5.67 -15.09
CA SER A 105 15.12 -7.00 -15.65
C SER A 105 15.35 -6.95 -17.17
N MET A 106 14.57 -6.15 -17.90
CA MET A 106 14.71 -5.98 -19.35
C MET A 106 16.03 -5.31 -19.71
N LYS A 107 16.43 -4.24 -18.98
CA LYS A 107 17.71 -3.57 -19.20
C LYS A 107 18.90 -4.52 -19.01
N LYS A 108 18.86 -5.39 -17.99
CA LYS A 108 19.90 -6.43 -17.78
C LYS A 108 19.99 -7.41 -18.94
N LYS A 109 18.87 -7.87 -19.49
CA LYS A 109 18.84 -8.76 -20.66
C LYS A 109 19.48 -8.13 -21.90
N THR A 110 19.15 -6.87 -22.20
CA THR A 110 19.69 -6.16 -23.37
C THR A 110 21.20 -5.91 -23.27
N VAL A 111 21.73 -5.68 -22.05
CA VAL A 111 23.17 -5.50 -21.82
C VAL A 111 23.94 -6.83 -21.96
N ASN A 112 23.40 -7.93 -21.41
CA ASN A 112 24.03 -9.24 -21.55
C ASN A 112 23.96 -9.79 -22.99
N GLY A 113 22.91 -9.47 -23.74
CA GLY A 113 22.80 -9.84 -25.16
C GLY A 113 23.80 -9.11 -26.07
N LYS A 114 24.24 -7.90 -25.73
CA LYS A 114 25.22 -7.13 -26.51
C LYS A 114 26.68 -7.52 -26.24
N LYS A 115 26.98 -8.36 -25.24
CA LYS A 115 28.37 -8.74 -24.90
C LYS A 115 28.94 -9.91 -25.73
N LYS A 116 28.18 -10.45 -26.69
CA LYS A 116 28.60 -11.62 -27.52
C LYS A 116 29.11 -11.28 -28.94
N GLU A 117 29.22 -10.02 -29.32
CA GLU A 117 29.83 -9.60 -30.59
C GLU A 117 30.55 -8.29 -30.27
N VAL A 118 31.88 -8.20 -30.23
CA VAL A 118 32.79 -8.13 -31.38
C VAL A 118 34.18 -8.60 -30.95
N LYS A 119 34.63 -9.77 -31.42
CA LYS A 119 36.06 -10.09 -31.56
C LYS A 119 36.32 -10.29 -33.05
N GLY A 120 37.11 -9.40 -33.64
CA GLY A 120 37.67 -9.56 -34.98
C GLY A 120 36.84 -8.95 -36.11
N LYS A 121 37.13 -7.70 -36.46
CA LYS A 121 37.33 -7.27 -37.86
C LYS A 121 38.02 -5.91 -37.86
N LYS A 122 39.32 -5.96 -38.16
CA LYS A 122 40.22 -4.83 -38.43
C LYS A 122 39.58 -3.99 -39.55
N LYS A 123 39.13 -2.77 -39.27
CA LYS A 123 38.59 -1.85 -40.29
C LYS A 123 39.73 -1.00 -40.82
N ILE A 124 40.20 -1.34 -42.02
CA ILE A 124 41.12 -0.55 -42.82
C ILE A 124 40.47 0.80 -43.10
N ARG A 125 41.14 1.90 -42.73
CA ARG A 125 40.80 3.26 -43.14
C ARG A 125 41.21 3.44 -44.60
N LYS A 126 40.28 3.89 -45.45
CA LYS A 126 40.59 4.60 -46.69
C LYS A 126 39.75 5.87 -46.76
N GLU A 127 40.42 6.94 -47.13
CA GLU A 127 39.96 8.32 -47.18
C GLU A 127 39.03 8.58 -48.38
N GLY A 128 38.21 9.63 -48.25
CA GLY A 128 37.87 10.52 -49.35
C GLY A 128 36.77 10.10 -50.34
N LYS A 129 35.53 10.57 -50.10
CA LYS A 129 34.78 11.39 -51.07
C LYS A 129 33.50 11.96 -50.47
N ILE A 130 33.45 13.29 -50.41
CA ILE A 130 32.29 14.10 -50.07
C ILE A 130 31.25 13.96 -51.19
N ILE A 131 30.06 13.45 -50.88
CA ILE A 131 28.92 13.46 -51.80
C ILE A 131 27.81 14.35 -51.21
N ARG A 132 27.38 15.27 -52.06
CA ARG A 132 26.48 16.42 -51.85
C ARG A 132 25.17 16.05 -51.15
N LYS A 133 24.77 16.86 -50.16
CA LYS A 133 23.43 16.88 -49.57
C LYS A 133 22.38 17.21 -50.63
N LYS A 134 21.50 16.26 -50.96
CA LYS A 134 20.24 16.53 -51.68
C LYS A 134 19.16 16.78 -50.62
N LYS A 135 18.61 17.99 -50.58
CA LYS A 135 17.44 18.35 -49.75
C LYS A 135 16.28 17.40 -50.10
N ILE A 136 15.85 16.59 -49.16
CA ILE A 136 14.58 15.85 -49.24
C ILE A 136 13.55 16.66 -48.47
N ALA A 137 12.47 17.02 -49.16
CA ALA A 137 11.37 17.82 -48.66
C ALA A 137 10.63 17.13 -47.50
N GLN A 138 10.16 17.94 -46.55
CA GLN A 138 9.33 17.49 -45.43
C GLN A 138 7.94 17.07 -45.93
N PRO A 139 7.38 15.92 -45.49
CA PRO A 139 5.98 15.63 -45.76
C PRO A 139 5.08 16.50 -44.87
N LYS A 140 4.18 17.24 -45.50
CA LYS A 140 3.15 18.07 -44.86
C LYS A 140 2.27 17.21 -43.94
N LYS A 141 2.09 17.66 -42.69
CA LYS A 141 1.10 17.11 -41.75
C LYS A 141 -0.30 17.15 -42.40
N LYS A 142 -0.92 15.99 -42.64
CA LYS A 142 -2.36 15.91 -42.84
C LYS A 142 -3.04 16.14 -41.49
N VAL A 143 -3.77 17.26 -41.39
CA VAL A 143 -4.64 17.57 -40.26
C VAL A 143 -5.84 16.64 -40.35
N ALA A 144 -5.98 15.71 -39.41
CA ALA A 144 -7.18 14.89 -39.29
C ALA A 144 -8.32 15.76 -38.72
N ALA A 145 -9.39 15.92 -39.50
CA ALA A 145 -10.60 16.61 -39.11
C ALA A 145 -11.23 15.97 -37.86
N LYS A 146 -11.52 16.79 -36.85
CA LYS A 146 -12.35 16.43 -35.69
C LYS A 146 -13.74 16.03 -36.17
N LYS A 147 -14.17 14.80 -35.89
CA LYS A 147 -15.59 14.43 -35.92
C LYS A 147 -16.29 15.05 -34.70
N PRO A 148 -17.45 15.71 -34.84
CA PRO A 148 -18.19 16.24 -33.70
C PRO A 148 -18.76 15.12 -32.83
N ALA A 149 -18.60 15.27 -31.52
CA ALA A 149 -19.13 14.35 -30.51
C ALA A 149 -20.66 14.32 -30.56
N LYS A 150 -21.25 13.12 -30.70
CA LYS A 150 -22.70 12.92 -30.62
C LYS A 150 -23.12 13.03 -29.16
N LYS A 151 -23.89 14.08 -28.85
CA LYS A 151 -24.44 14.40 -27.53
C LYS A 151 -25.40 13.26 -27.10
N LEU A 152 -24.99 12.39 -26.18
CA LEU A 152 -25.93 11.47 -25.52
C LEU A 152 -26.78 12.28 -24.54
N SER A 153 -28.04 12.50 -24.90
CA SER A 153 -29.08 13.03 -24.03
C SER A 153 -29.26 12.12 -22.80
N ARG A 154 -28.93 12.62 -21.61
CA ARG A 154 -29.25 11.96 -20.35
C ARG A 154 -30.77 12.03 -20.14
N LYS A 155 -31.45 10.88 -20.15
CA LYS A 155 -32.85 10.80 -19.70
C LYS A 155 -32.92 11.08 -18.19
N PRO A 156 -33.90 11.85 -17.69
CA PRO A 156 -34.01 12.14 -16.26
C PRO A 156 -34.44 10.87 -15.51
N VAL A 157 -33.63 10.44 -14.55
CA VAL A 157 -34.03 9.40 -13.58
C VAL A 157 -34.97 10.06 -12.58
N LYS A 158 -36.19 9.52 -12.48
CA LYS A 158 -37.23 9.97 -11.53
C LYS A 158 -36.70 9.83 -10.09
N LYS A 159 -36.81 10.92 -9.31
CA LYS A 159 -36.61 10.90 -7.85
C LYS A 159 -37.59 9.90 -7.22
N ALA A 160 -37.07 8.85 -6.59
CA ALA A 160 -37.86 8.01 -5.71
C ALA A 160 -38.09 8.75 -4.37
N VAL A 161 -39.34 9.08 -4.10
CA VAL A 161 -39.84 9.63 -2.84
C VAL A 161 -39.97 8.50 -1.81
N LYS A 162 -39.65 8.83 -0.56
CA LYS A 162 -39.40 7.98 0.63
C LYS A 162 -40.53 7.01 1.01
N LYS A 163 -40.18 5.90 1.68
CA LYS A 163 -41.03 5.28 2.71
C LYS A 163 -40.36 5.44 4.09
N PRO A 164 -41.08 5.88 5.14
CA PRO A 164 -40.51 6.01 6.47
C PRO A 164 -40.32 4.64 7.12
N VAL A 165 -39.10 4.36 7.59
CA VAL A 165 -38.81 3.17 8.40
C VAL A 165 -39.33 3.42 9.83
N LYS A 166 -40.24 2.56 10.30
CA LYS A 166 -40.74 2.57 11.68
C LYS A 166 -39.57 2.37 12.66
N LYS A 167 -39.42 3.26 13.64
CA LYS A 167 -38.54 3.07 14.81
C LYS A 167 -38.98 1.82 15.57
N ILE A 168 -38.16 0.78 15.57
CA ILE A 168 -38.29 -0.32 16.52
C ILE A 168 -37.62 0.12 17.84
N VAL A 169 -38.46 0.36 18.84
CA VAL A 169 -38.05 0.61 20.23
C VAL A 169 -37.47 -0.70 20.79
N LYS A 170 -36.16 -0.74 21.04
CA LYS A 170 -35.57 -1.81 21.83
C LYS A 170 -35.93 -1.58 23.30
N LYS A 171 -36.79 -2.44 23.84
CA LYS A 171 -37.05 -2.55 25.28
C LYS A 171 -35.73 -2.74 26.03
N SER A 172 -35.49 -1.88 27.01
CA SER A 172 -34.45 -2.00 28.01
C SER A 172 -34.70 -3.24 28.87
N SER A 173 -33.91 -4.29 28.67
CA SER A 173 -33.86 -5.42 29.60
C SER A 173 -32.98 -5.02 30.78
N VAL A 174 -33.63 -4.69 31.90
CA VAL A 174 -33.03 -4.50 33.23
C VAL A 174 -32.21 -5.74 33.59
N LYS A 175 -30.87 -5.61 33.68
CA LYS A 175 -30.02 -6.65 34.29
C LYS A 175 -30.24 -6.62 35.80
N LYS A 176 -30.88 -7.67 36.31
CA LYS A 176 -31.04 -7.99 37.74
C LYS A 176 -29.66 -8.01 38.41
N VAL A 177 -29.45 -7.12 39.38
CA VAL A 177 -28.27 -7.14 40.27
C VAL A 177 -28.43 -8.33 41.21
N PHE A 178 -27.63 -9.38 41.04
CA PHE A 178 -27.49 -10.44 42.03
C PHE A 178 -26.60 -9.94 43.18
N LYS A 179 -27.20 -9.77 44.36
CA LYS A 179 -26.50 -9.45 45.61
C LYS A 179 -25.67 -10.67 46.02
N ALA A 180 -24.34 -10.56 45.96
CA ALA A 180 -23.43 -11.60 46.43
C ALA A 180 -23.58 -11.81 47.94
N LYS A 181 -23.78 -13.06 48.38
CA LYS A 181 -23.77 -13.44 49.81
C LYS A 181 -22.34 -13.32 50.36
N PRO A 182 -22.14 -12.87 51.61
CA PRO A 182 -20.80 -12.74 52.19
C PRO A 182 -20.19 -14.13 52.45
N LYS A 183 -18.92 -14.30 52.06
CA LYS A 183 -18.11 -15.49 52.36
C LYS A 183 -17.77 -15.51 53.85
N LYS A 184 -18.11 -16.60 54.56
CA LYS A 184 -17.68 -16.86 55.94
C LYS A 184 -16.14 -16.94 55.98
N VAL A 185 -15.52 -16.07 56.79
CA VAL A 185 -14.10 -16.13 57.12
C VAL A 185 -13.88 -17.27 58.10
N VAL A 186 -13.19 -18.33 57.67
CA VAL A 186 -12.73 -19.41 58.56
C VAL A 186 -11.40 -18.98 59.18
N LYS A 187 -11.40 -18.69 60.49
CA LYS A 187 -10.19 -18.44 61.28
C LYS A 187 -9.40 -19.75 61.41
N LYS A 188 -8.23 -19.85 60.77
CA LYS A 188 -7.26 -20.93 61.00
C LYS A 188 -6.55 -20.65 62.33
N LYS A 189 -6.83 -21.45 63.37
CA LYS A 189 -6.06 -21.46 64.62
C LYS A 189 -4.65 -21.98 64.31
N VAL A 190 -3.64 -21.16 64.57
CA VAL A 190 -2.23 -21.57 64.61
C VAL A 190 -1.98 -22.19 65.98
N SER A 191 -1.75 -23.50 66.03
CA SER A 191 -1.28 -24.20 67.24
C SER A 191 0.24 -24.04 67.35
N LYS A 192 0.69 -23.28 68.36
CA LYS A 192 2.06 -23.36 68.89
C LYS A 192 2.25 -24.75 69.50
N LYS A 193 3.25 -25.51 69.06
CA LYS A 193 3.85 -26.59 69.85
C LYS A 193 5.21 -26.08 70.36
N LYS A 194 5.41 -26.36 71.64
CA LYS A 194 6.66 -26.20 72.41
C LYS A 194 7.81 -26.95 71.76
#